data_AF-A0A506U361-F1
#
_entry.id   AF-A0A506U361-F1
#
_cell.length_a   1.000
_cell.length_b   1.000
_cell.length_c   1.000
_cell.angle_alpha   90.00
_cell.angle_beta   90.00
_cell.angle_gamma   90.00
#
_symmetry.space_group_name_H-M   'P 1'
#
loop_
_entity.id
_entity.type
_entity.pdbx_description
1 polymer ?
#
loop_
_entity_poly.entity_id
_entity_poly.type
_entity_poly.pdbx_seq_one_letter_code
_entity_poly.pdbx_strand_id
1 'polypeptide(L)'
;MQTQTAASLHFQRKITEFCNLRIAPLVPNQTLDNIRPYLTHLITCRKRPPKKRNGIDWQTISDSCCLDGEMTDALKRNLQSGLEAIGRWVESEEARSIARAAPAGRQTATLVRKRPANAVKGGRTATVR
;
A
#
# COMPACT_ATOMS: atom_id res chain seq x y z
N MET A 1 4.27 -1.01 23.92
CA MET A 1 2.98 -0.66 23.31
C MET A 1 3.26 -0.05 21.94
N GLN A 2 2.97 -0.75 20.82
CA GLN A 2 3.16 -0.15 19.49
C GLN A 2 2.10 0.93 19.29
N THR A 3 2.51 2.19 19.19
CA THR A 3 1.59 3.32 19.03
C THR A 3 1.00 3.30 17.61
N GLN A 4 -0.28 2.97 17.52
CA GLN A 4 -1.00 2.96 16.25
C GLN A 4 -1.05 4.39 15.70
N THR A 5 -0.43 4.62 14.54
CA THR A 5 -0.33 5.94 13.94
C THR A 5 -1.63 6.25 13.18
N ALA A 6 -2.00 7.53 13.02
CA ALA A 6 -3.16 7.93 12.21
C ALA A 6 -3.14 7.35 10.78
N ALA A 7 -1.94 7.16 10.21
CA ALA A 7 -1.73 6.49 8.92
C ALA A 7 -2.13 5.01 8.95
N SER A 8 -1.84 4.30 10.04
CA SER A 8 -2.22 2.90 10.25
C SER A 8 -3.74 2.75 10.37
N LEU A 9 -4.39 3.60 11.16
CA LEU A 9 -5.86 3.63 11.29
C LEU A 9 -6.56 3.89 9.97
N HIS A 10 -6.07 4.86 9.19
CA HIS A 10 -6.61 5.17 7.89
C HIS A 10 -6.44 4.00 6.91
N PHE A 11 -5.30 3.31 6.95
CA PHE A 11 -5.05 2.14 6.10
C PHE A 11 -5.90 0.93 6.52
N GLN A 12 -6.11 0.70 7.82
CA GLN A 12 -7.02 -0.33 8.32
C GLN A 12 -8.44 -0.12 7.78
N ARG A 13 -8.97 1.10 7.79
CA ARG A 13 -10.29 1.41 7.20
C ARG A 13 -10.36 1.05 5.72
N LYS A 14 -9.31 1.35 4.95
CA LYS A 14 -9.23 0.97 3.52
C LYS A 14 -9.25 -0.54 3.33
N ILE A 15 -8.56 -1.28 4.20
CA ILE A 15 -8.54 -2.74 4.14
C ILE A 15 -9.90 -3.33 4.54
N THR A 16 -10.57 -2.76 5.54
CA THR A 16 -11.94 -3.16 5.90
C THR A 16 -12.92 -2.97 4.74
N GLU A 17 -12.83 -1.83 4.05
CA GLU A 17 -13.65 -1.55 2.86
C GLU A 17 -13.32 -2.51 1.71
N PHE A 18 -12.03 -2.76 1.48
CA PHE A 18 -11.60 -3.74 0.50
C PHE A 18 -12.17 -5.14 0.79
N CYS A 19 -12.16 -5.58 2.05
CA CYS A 19 -12.77 -6.83 2.46
C CYS A 19 -14.29 -6.85 2.20
N ASN A 20 -15.02 -5.76 2.45
CA ASN A 20 -16.45 -5.67 2.13
C ASN A 20 -16.71 -5.78 0.63
N LEU A 21 -15.97 -5.03 -0.19
CA LEU A 21 -16.29 -4.90 -1.61
C LEU A 21 -15.79 -6.07 -2.46
N ARG A 22 -14.66 -6.68 -2.08
CA ARG A 22 -13.96 -7.69 -2.89
C ARG A 22 -13.98 -9.09 -2.31
N ILE A 23 -14.02 -9.23 -0.99
CA ILE A 23 -13.91 -10.52 -0.32
C ILE A 23 -15.28 -11.03 0.11
N ALA A 24 -16.14 -10.18 0.68
CA ALA A 24 -17.51 -10.55 1.07
C ALA A 24 -18.35 -11.23 -0.04
N PRO A 25 -18.29 -10.83 -1.33
CA PRO A 25 -19.05 -11.55 -2.37
C PRO A 25 -18.45 -12.91 -2.76
N LEU A 26 -17.25 -13.25 -2.29
CA LEU A 26 -16.53 -14.46 -2.69
C LEU A 26 -16.51 -15.54 -1.61
N VAL A 27 -16.80 -15.18 -0.35
CA VAL A 27 -16.66 -16.08 0.80
C VAL A 27 -17.84 -15.92 1.76
N PRO A 28 -18.17 -16.96 2.54
CA PRO A 28 -19.17 -16.82 3.60
C PRO A 28 -18.71 -15.85 4.69
N ASN A 29 -19.68 -15.28 5.41
CA ASN A 29 -19.40 -14.29 6.47
C ASN A 29 -18.44 -14.81 7.55
N GLN A 30 -18.51 -16.09 7.89
CA GLN A 30 -17.59 -16.73 8.83
C GLN A 30 -16.14 -16.67 8.35
N THR A 31 -15.90 -16.97 7.08
CA THR A 31 -14.58 -16.86 6.45
C THR A 31 -14.09 -15.41 6.40
N LEU A 32 -14.98 -14.47 6.09
CA LEU A 32 -14.66 -13.03 6.10
C LEU A 32 -14.24 -12.55 7.49
N ASP A 33 -14.88 -13.05 8.54
CA ASP A 33 -14.59 -12.73 9.93
C ASP A 33 -13.22 -13.24 10.38
N ASN A 34 -12.69 -14.29 9.76
CA ASN A 34 -11.31 -14.76 9.99
C ASN A 34 -10.28 -13.95 9.19
N ILE A 35 -10.59 -13.59 7.93
CA ILE A 35 -9.66 -12.87 7.04
C ILE A 35 -9.40 -11.43 7.52
N ARG A 36 -10.45 -10.74 7.96
CA ARG A 36 -10.36 -9.34 8.45
C ARG A 36 -9.35 -9.12 9.58
N PRO A 37 -9.44 -9.84 10.71
CA PRO A 37 -8.50 -9.67 11.81
C PRO A 37 -7.09 -10.05 11.39
N TYR A 38 -6.92 -11.06 10.53
CA TYR A 38 -5.60 -11.42 9.99
C TYR A 38 -4.96 -10.26 9.21
N LEU A 39 -5.66 -9.65 8.25
CA LEU A 39 -5.12 -8.51 7.50
C LEU A 39 -4.88 -7.29 8.41
N THR A 40 -5.76 -7.06 9.37
CA THR A 40 -5.63 -5.99 10.36
C THR A 40 -4.41 -6.19 11.25
N HIS A 41 -4.11 -7.45 11.62
CA HIS A 41 -2.95 -7.82 12.40
C HIS A 41 -1.65 -7.57 11.64
N LEU A 42 -1.60 -7.87 10.33
CA LEU A 42 -0.43 -7.56 9.48
C LEU A 42 -0.11 -6.05 9.48
N ILE A 43 -1.13 -5.20 9.42
CA ILE A 43 -0.97 -3.73 9.45
C ILE A 43 -0.49 -3.28 10.84
N THR A 44 -1.11 -3.80 11.89
CA THR A 44 -0.80 -3.42 13.29
C THR A 44 0.61 -3.82 13.67
N CYS A 45 1.04 -5.02 13.28
CA CYS A 45 2.39 -5.52 13.53
C CYS A 45 3.41 -5.06 12.49
N ARG A 46 2.99 -4.30 11.45
CA ARG A 46 3.80 -3.94 10.28
C ARG A 46 4.57 -5.14 9.72
N LYS A 47 3.92 -6.30 9.68
CA LYS A 47 4.50 -7.56 9.19
C LYS A 47 4.22 -7.70 7.71
N ARG A 48 5.25 -8.10 6.96
CA ARG A 48 5.08 -8.46 5.54
C ARG A 48 4.32 -9.79 5.47
N PRO A 49 3.40 -9.95 4.51
CA PRO A 49 2.72 -11.22 4.31
C PRO A 49 3.72 -12.33 3.99
N PRO A 50 3.44 -13.59 4.37
CA PRO A 50 4.34 -14.71 4.10
C PRO A 50 4.53 -14.86 2.59
N LYS A 51 5.77 -14.59 2.15
CA LYS A 51 6.20 -14.76 0.75
C LYS A 51 7.07 -16.00 0.65
N LYS A 52 6.76 -16.86 -0.31
CA LYS A 52 7.61 -17.95 -0.78
C LYS A 52 8.48 -17.46 -1.94
N ARG A 53 9.54 -18.20 -2.28
CA ARG A 53 10.53 -17.87 -3.33
C ARG A 53 9.90 -17.49 -4.70
N ASN A 54 8.66 -17.91 -4.95
CA ASN A 54 7.94 -17.70 -6.21
C ASN A 54 6.55 -17.03 -6.07
N GLY A 55 6.23 -16.41 -4.92
CA GLY A 55 4.93 -15.77 -4.73
C GLY A 55 4.46 -15.69 -3.27
N ILE A 56 3.15 -15.55 -3.07
CA ILE A 56 2.53 -15.57 -1.75
C ILE A 56 2.42 -17.02 -1.26
N ASP A 57 2.77 -17.29 0.01
CA ASP A 57 2.54 -18.61 0.61
C ASP A 57 1.06 -18.74 1.01
N TRP A 58 0.27 -19.19 0.05
CA TRP A 58 -1.16 -19.43 0.21
C TRP A 58 -1.44 -20.43 1.34
N GLN A 59 -0.61 -21.45 1.52
CA GLN A 59 -0.84 -22.50 2.53
C GLN A 59 -0.73 -21.96 3.95
N THR A 60 0.28 -21.11 4.23
CA THR A 60 0.39 -20.42 5.52
C THR A 60 -0.80 -19.47 5.77
N ILE A 61 -1.33 -18.84 4.73
CA ILE A 61 -2.48 -17.91 4.85
C ILE A 61 -3.76 -18.69 5.13
N SER A 62 -4.01 -19.81 4.44
CA SER A 62 -5.17 -20.65 4.75
C SER A 62 -5.12 -21.16 6.20
N ASP A 63 -3.95 -21.60 6.65
CA ASP A 63 -3.77 -22.10 8.02
C ASP A 63 -4.02 -21.00 9.06
N SER A 64 -3.41 -19.82 8.85
CA SER A 64 -3.57 -18.66 9.75
C SER A 64 -5.01 -18.12 9.81
N CYS A 65 -5.75 -18.21 8.70
CA CYS A 65 -7.13 -17.75 8.58
C CYS A 65 -8.15 -18.88 8.79
N CYS A 66 -7.72 -20.09 9.14
CA CYS A 66 -8.57 -21.28 9.26
C CYS A 66 -9.50 -21.48 8.05
N LEU A 67 -8.92 -21.36 6.84
CA LEU A 67 -9.60 -21.56 5.56
C LEU A 67 -9.44 -23.02 5.16
N ASP A 68 -10.32 -23.88 5.68
CA ASP A 68 -10.35 -25.31 5.39
C ASP A 68 -10.82 -25.56 3.95
N GLY A 69 -9.93 -25.36 2.97
CA GLY A 69 -10.22 -25.61 1.55
C GLY A 69 -11.02 -24.52 0.81
N GLU A 70 -11.52 -23.50 1.51
CA GLU A 70 -12.30 -22.37 0.96
C GLU A 70 -11.51 -21.40 0.05
N MET A 71 -10.32 -21.81 -0.40
CA MET A 71 -9.36 -20.94 -1.07
C MET A 71 -9.43 -21.05 -2.60
N THR A 72 -10.48 -20.42 -3.14
CA THR A 72 -10.73 -20.32 -4.58
C THR A 72 -9.71 -19.44 -5.30
N ASP A 73 -9.49 -19.64 -6.60
CA ASP A 73 -8.60 -18.79 -7.41
C ASP A 73 -9.06 -17.33 -7.47
N ALA A 74 -10.37 -17.09 -7.49
CA ALA A 74 -10.93 -15.75 -7.43
C ALA A 74 -10.58 -15.06 -6.10
N LEU A 75 -10.70 -15.79 -4.98
CA LEU A 75 -10.31 -15.28 -3.67
C LEU A 75 -8.80 -14.99 -3.60
N LYS A 76 -7.95 -15.91 -4.08
CA LYS A 76 -6.49 -15.73 -4.11
C LYS A 76 -6.10 -14.48 -4.89
N ARG A 77 -6.66 -14.26 -6.09
CA ARG A 77 -6.37 -13.06 -6.90
C ARG A 77 -6.78 -11.77 -6.22
N ASN A 78 -7.96 -11.74 -5.60
CA ASN A 78 -8.40 -10.58 -4.84
C ASN A 78 -7.50 -10.36 -3.62
N LEU A 79 -7.28 -11.38 -2.78
CA LEU A 79 -6.40 -11.30 -1.62
C LEU A 79 -4.97 -10.89 -1.99
N GLN A 80 -4.44 -11.36 -3.11
CA GLN A 80 -3.12 -10.99 -3.59
C GLN A 80 -2.98 -9.47 -3.71
N SER A 81 -3.97 -8.81 -4.33
CA SER A 81 -3.94 -7.34 -4.47
C SER A 81 -3.93 -6.62 -3.12
N GLY A 82 -4.67 -7.13 -2.13
CA GLY A 82 -4.68 -6.61 -0.76
C GLY A 82 -3.35 -6.85 -0.03
N LEU A 83 -2.78 -8.04 -0.14
CA LEU A 83 -1.52 -8.43 0.49
C LEU A 83 -0.33 -7.67 -0.10
N GLU A 84 -0.30 -7.47 -1.42
CA GLU A 84 0.71 -6.64 -2.08
C GLU A 84 0.59 -5.16 -1.67
N ALA A 85 -0.64 -4.64 -1.54
CA ALA A 85 -0.86 -3.29 -1.04
C ALA A 85 -0.39 -3.12 0.41
N ILE A 86 -0.64 -4.11 1.28
CA ILE A 86 -0.14 -4.13 2.67
C ILE A 86 1.39 -4.18 2.67
N GLY A 87 2.01 -5.03 1.86
CA GLY A 87 3.46 -5.11 1.72
C GLY A 87 4.07 -3.76 1.36
N ARG A 88 3.55 -3.10 0.32
CA ARG A 88 4.01 -1.76 -0.10
C ARG A 88 3.79 -0.70 0.98
N TRP A 89 2.69 -0.78 1.73
CA TRP A 89 2.42 0.15 2.84
C TRP A 89 3.43 -0.04 3.98
N VAL A 90 3.74 -1.28 4.35
CA VAL A 90 4.76 -1.59 5.37
C VAL A 90 6.14 -1.05 4.96
N GLU A 91 6.54 -1.28 3.71
CA GLU A 91 7.80 -0.75 3.16
C GLU A 91 7.83 0.79 3.17
N SER A 92 6.70 1.43 2.86
CA SER A 92 6.59 2.89 2.89
C SER A 92 6.68 3.46 4.30
N GLU A 93 6.06 2.82 5.30
CA GLU A 93 6.13 3.24 6.70
C GLU A 93 7.51 3.00 7.32
N GLU A 94 8.19 1.92 6.94
CA GLU A 94 9.58 1.65 7.31
C GLU A 94 10.51 2.73 6.75
N ALA A 95 10.40 3.03 5.45
CA ALA A 95 11.15 4.11 4.82
C ALA A 95 10.87 5.48 5.47
N ARG A 96 9.62 5.76 5.84
CA ARG A 96 9.23 7.00 6.52
C ARG A 96 9.74 7.08 7.96
N SER A 97 9.98 5.94 8.60
CA SER A 97 10.59 5.86 9.93
C SER A 97 12.09 6.16 9.84
N ILE A 98 12.78 5.57 8.85
CA ILE A 98 14.20 5.83 8.56
C ILE A 98 14.43 7.31 8.20
N ALA A 99 13.59 7.88 7.33
CA ALA A 99 13.67 9.29 6.94
C ALA A 99 13.44 10.27 8.11
N ARG A 100 12.71 9.85 9.14
CA ARG A 100 12.51 10.64 10.37
C ARG A 100 13.67 10.54 11.36
N ALA A 101 14.40 9.43 11.32
CA ALA A 101 15.59 9.21 12.15
C ALA A 101 16.87 9.79 11.52
N ALA A 102 16.87 10.06 10.21
CA ALA A 102 17.94 10.82 9.57
C ALA A 102 17.89 12.29 10.01
N PRO A 103 19.03 12.90 10.42
CA PRO A 103 19.06 14.34 10.65
C PRO A 103 18.65 15.03 9.34
N ALA A 104 17.74 15.99 9.45
CA ALA A 104 17.15 16.73 8.34
C ALA A 104 18.22 17.51 7.55
N GLY A 105 18.97 16.81 6.70
CA GLY A 105 19.84 17.36 5.69
C GLY A 105 19.22 17.07 4.33
N ARG A 106 18.58 18.10 3.75
CA ARG A 106 18.24 18.25 2.32
C ARG A 106 16.87 17.76 1.85
N GLN A 107 15.90 18.67 2.02
CA GLN A 107 14.81 18.89 1.04
C GLN A 107 15.47 19.24 -0.33
N THR A 108 14.93 19.00 -1.53
CA THR A 108 13.59 19.27 -2.05
C THR A 108 13.43 18.60 -3.42
N ALA A 109 12.20 18.18 -3.72
CA ALA A 109 11.56 17.97 -5.02
C ALA A 109 12.35 18.25 -6.32
N THR A 110 12.41 17.23 -7.19
CA THR A 110 12.47 17.44 -8.65
C THR A 110 11.32 16.71 -9.31
N LEU A 111 10.16 17.35 -9.24
CA LEU A 111 9.02 17.12 -10.12
C LEU A 111 9.45 17.49 -11.54
N VAL A 112 9.99 16.54 -12.32
CA VAL A 112 10.18 16.70 -13.77
C VAL A 112 8.80 16.62 -14.43
N ARG A 113 8.06 17.73 -14.38
CA ARG A 113 6.99 18.01 -15.36
C ARG A 113 7.68 18.59 -16.59
N LYS A 114 7.92 17.77 -17.61
CA LYS A 114 8.24 18.26 -18.95
C LYS A 114 7.01 18.96 -19.53
N ARG A 115 7.00 20.30 -19.49
CA ARG A 115 6.23 21.18 -20.37
C ARG A 115 7.25 22.02 -21.12
N PRO A 116 7.42 21.88 -22.45
CA PRO A 116 8.14 22.89 -23.21
C PRO A 116 7.18 24.04 -23.53
N ALA A 117 7.44 25.21 -22.93
CA ALA A 117 6.89 26.48 -23.37
C ALA A 117 8.00 27.53 -23.31
N ASN A 118 8.64 27.81 -24.45
CA ASN A 118 9.41 29.02 -24.73
C ASN A 118 9.68 29.04 -26.25
N ALA A 119 9.64 30.13 -27.00
CA ALA A 119 9.82 31.51 -26.62
C ALA A 119 9.17 32.46 -27.65
N VAL A 120 8.37 33.40 -27.15
CA VAL A 120 8.19 34.70 -27.80
C VAL A 120 9.38 35.58 -27.42
N LYS A 121 10.17 36.03 -28.39
CA LYS A 121 11.16 37.11 -28.20
C LYS A 121 10.63 38.37 -28.87
N GLY A 122 10.18 39.30 -28.06
CA GLY A 122 9.97 40.69 -28.45
C GLY A 122 11.29 41.45 -28.49
N GLY A 123 11.43 42.28 -29.52
CA GLY A 123 11.95 43.65 -29.51
C GLY A 123 13.22 43.99 -28.72
N ARG A 124 14.22 44.49 -29.45
CA ARG A 124 15.05 45.61 -28.97
C ARG A 124 15.10 46.71 -30.04
N THR A 125 14.73 47.90 -29.58
CA THR A 125 14.92 49.26 -30.09
C THR A 125 16.44 49.56 -30.29
N ALA A 126 16.97 50.62 -30.92
CA ALA A 126 16.54 51.97 -31.28
C ALA A 126 17.60 52.55 -32.29
N THR A 127 17.29 53.48 -33.20
CA THR A 127 17.64 54.94 -33.14
C THR A 127 18.59 55.43 -34.27
N VAL A 128 18.12 56.48 -34.98
CA VAL A 128 18.83 57.64 -35.62
C VAL A 128 19.98 57.38 -36.60
N ARG A 129 19.81 57.80 -37.87
CA ARG A 129 20.27 59.11 -38.37
C ARG A 129 19.67 59.45 -39.73
#